data_AF-A0A7J3MGI1-F1
#
_entry.id   AF-A0A7J3MGI1-F1
#
_cell.length_a   1.000
_cell.length_b   1.000
_cell.length_c   1.000
_cell.angle_alpha   90.00
_cell.angle_beta   90.00
_cell.angle_gamma   90.00
#
_symmetry.space_group_name_H-M   'P 1'
#
loop_
_entity.id
_entity.type
_entity.pdbx_description
1 polymer ?
#
loop_
_entity_poly.entity_id
_entity_poly.type
_entity_poly.pdbx_seq_one_letter_code
_entity_poly.pdbx_strand_id
1 'polypeptide(L)'
;MEDRMLLYGPYPRNIVFLRHIRGEEINAFSSEQFPDGLRKVLYLPTFRDYDHNQNLAEILPLKEFNDLAISYDAVILIKPHYYVDYASAMRVHNKFSRIIVLRERKDVYPLLRDAEVLITDYSSVAYDFLYADKPIIYYIYDIEQYFKYRPAFVRFDLLTSGPKVHSKEDLLTALRKALEGEDEFKKDRKILRKIVWGSFAELKEAHFRNLAESILKVAIEAELEPKST
;
A
#
# COMPACT_ATOMS: atom_id res chain seq x y z
N MET A 1 4.29 -33.97 15.62
CA MET A 1 4.10 -32.57 15.21
C MET A 1 5.47 -32.07 14.84
N GLU A 2 5.69 -31.63 13.59
CA GLU A 2 6.93 -30.95 13.23
C GLU A 2 7.08 -29.71 14.11
N ASP A 3 8.25 -29.54 14.73
CA ASP A 3 8.57 -28.34 15.51
C ASP A 3 8.62 -27.14 14.57
N ARG A 4 7.52 -26.37 14.55
CA ARG A 4 7.45 -25.14 13.76
C ARG A 4 8.11 -24.03 14.56
N MET A 5 9.29 -23.62 14.12
CA MET A 5 9.99 -22.49 14.71
C MET A 5 9.48 -21.17 14.12
N LEU A 6 9.10 -20.24 15.01
CA LEU A 6 8.70 -18.88 14.64
C LEU A 6 9.91 -17.94 14.75
N LEU A 7 10.26 -17.28 13.65
CA LEU A 7 11.22 -16.17 13.67
C LEU A 7 10.48 -14.84 13.78
N TYR A 8 10.86 -14.04 14.77
CA TYR A 8 10.26 -12.74 15.04
C TYR A 8 11.13 -11.61 14.45
N GLY A 9 10.55 -10.79 13.58
CA GLY A 9 11.25 -9.71 12.88
C GLY A 9 10.30 -8.82 12.08
N PRO A 10 10.78 -7.68 11.53
CA PRO A 10 9.99 -6.89 10.58
C PRO A 10 9.80 -7.67 9.27
N TYR A 11 8.76 -7.34 8.50
CA TYR A 11 8.65 -7.91 7.16
C TYR A 11 9.81 -7.42 6.28
N PRO A 12 10.56 -8.30 5.59
CA PRO A 12 11.70 -7.91 4.76
C PRO A 12 11.37 -6.81 3.75
N ARG A 13 10.16 -6.83 3.17
CA ARG A 13 9.69 -5.81 2.21
C ARG A 13 9.65 -4.38 2.78
N ASN A 14 9.57 -4.22 4.11
CA ASN A 14 9.50 -2.90 4.75
C ASN A 14 10.85 -2.17 4.77
N ILE A 15 11.93 -2.81 4.30
CA ILE A 15 13.24 -2.17 4.17
C ILE A 15 13.23 -0.99 3.17
N VAL A 16 12.25 -0.93 2.27
CA VAL A 16 12.00 0.21 1.35
C VAL A 16 11.83 1.54 2.10
N PHE A 17 11.33 1.51 3.33
CA PHE A 17 11.16 2.72 4.12
C PHE A 17 12.47 3.25 4.72
N LEU A 18 13.53 2.43 4.79
CA LEU A 18 14.84 2.83 5.32
C LEU A 18 15.78 3.33 4.24
N ARG A 19 15.78 2.69 3.07
CA ARG A 19 16.62 3.11 1.94
C ARG A 19 15.85 3.08 0.62
N HIS A 20 16.28 3.94 -0.31
CA HIS A 20 15.78 3.88 -1.67
C HIS A 20 16.22 2.55 -2.29
N ILE A 21 15.29 1.84 -2.93
CA ILE A 21 15.54 0.58 -3.63
C ILE A 21 15.23 0.81 -5.10
N ARG A 22 16.25 0.61 -5.95
CA ARG A 22 16.07 0.61 -7.40
C ARG A 22 15.26 -0.63 -7.78
N GLY A 23 14.03 -0.41 -8.23
CA GLY A 23 13.06 -1.47 -8.49
C GLY A 23 13.47 -2.41 -9.62
N GLU A 24 14.36 -1.99 -10.52
CA GLU A 24 14.85 -2.80 -11.63
C GLU A 24 15.55 -4.08 -11.16
N GLU A 25 16.20 -4.04 -9.99
CA GLU A 25 16.92 -5.18 -9.41
C GLU A 25 15.99 -6.26 -8.85
N ILE A 26 14.73 -5.91 -8.55
CA ILE A 26 13.77 -6.78 -7.86
C ILE A 26 12.43 -6.91 -8.60
N ASN A 27 12.37 -6.54 -9.88
CA ASN A 27 11.13 -6.49 -10.66
C ASN A 27 10.03 -5.67 -9.94
N ALA A 28 10.36 -4.42 -9.61
CA ALA A 28 9.49 -3.46 -8.95
C ALA A 28 9.49 -2.12 -9.69
N PHE A 29 8.49 -1.29 -9.39
CA PHE A 29 8.48 0.10 -9.84
C PHE A 29 9.45 0.95 -9.02
N SER A 30 10.11 1.90 -9.68
CA SER A 30 10.97 2.91 -9.06
C SER A 30 10.35 4.29 -9.27
N SER A 31 10.58 5.21 -8.33
CA SER A 31 10.00 6.57 -8.38
C SER A 31 10.45 7.37 -9.59
N GLU A 32 11.65 7.07 -10.11
CA GLU A 32 12.33 7.67 -11.26
C GLU A 32 11.63 7.36 -12.59
N GLN A 33 10.72 6.39 -12.60
CA GLN A 33 9.92 6.06 -13.79
C GLN A 33 8.75 7.03 -14.01
N PHE A 34 8.48 7.90 -13.04
CA PHE A 34 7.38 8.85 -13.07
C PHE A 34 7.93 10.29 -13.08
N PRO A 35 7.16 11.27 -13.57
CA PRO A 35 7.68 12.63 -13.74
C PRO A 35 8.24 13.22 -12.44
N ASP A 36 9.45 13.75 -12.52
CA ASP A 36 10.12 14.41 -11.41
C ASP A 36 9.36 15.66 -10.94
N GLY A 37 9.55 16.01 -9.67
CA GLY A 37 8.93 17.17 -9.04
C GLY A 37 7.42 17.01 -8.75
N LEU A 38 6.78 15.95 -9.23
CA LEU A 38 5.38 15.68 -8.90
C LEU A 38 5.23 14.88 -7.61
N ARG A 39 4.22 15.28 -6.85
CA ARG A 39 3.74 14.56 -5.66
C ARG A 39 3.07 13.26 -6.07
N LYS A 40 3.48 12.14 -5.48
CA LYS A 40 2.96 10.81 -5.85
C LYS A 40 1.79 10.46 -4.93
N VAL A 41 0.63 10.21 -5.53
CA VAL A 41 -0.56 9.68 -4.85
C VAL A 41 -0.76 8.24 -5.32
N LEU A 42 -0.78 7.29 -4.40
CA LEU A 42 -0.99 5.88 -4.73
C LEU A 42 -2.45 5.50 -4.52
N TYR A 43 -3.05 4.82 -5.49
CA TYR A 43 -4.33 4.12 -5.29
C TYR A 43 -4.11 2.61 -5.41
N LEU A 44 -4.19 1.92 -4.26
CA LEU A 44 -3.91 0.48 -4.10
C LEU A 44 -5.12 -0.25 -3.51
N PRO A 45 -6.19 -0.50 -4.29
CA PRO A 45 -7.38 -1.21 -3.81
C PRO A 45 -7.12 -2.71 -3.63
N THR A 46 -7.89 -3.35 -2.76
CA THR A 46 -7.94 -4.81 -2.60
C THR A 46 -8.78 -5.48 -3.69
N PHE A 47 -8.54 -6.77 -3.90
CA PHE A 47 -9.36 -7.58 -4.79
C PHE A 47 -10.79 -7.78 -4.26
N ARG A 48 -11.78 -7.80 -5.16
CA ARG A 48 -13.18 -8.15 -4.85
C ARG A 48 -13.52 -9.54 -5.38
N ASP A 49 -13.86 -10.46 -4.49
CA ASP A 49 -14.26 -11.82 -4.86
C ASP A 49 -15.62 -11.87 -5.59
N TYR A 50 -16.41 -10.80 -5.50
CA TYR A 50 -17.77 -10.67 -6.08
C TYR A 50 -17.83 -9.76 -7.30
N ASP A 51 -16.72 -9.14 -7.69
CA ASP A 51 -16.68 -8.25 -8.85
C ASP A 51 -15.35 -8.42 -9.59
N HIS A 52 -15.41 -9.18 -10.68
CA HIS A 52 -14.26 -9.50 -11.52
C HIS A 52 -14.15 -8.62 -12.76
N ASN A 53 -15.00 -7.59 -12.91
CA ASN A 53 -15.03 -6.72 -14.10
C ASN A 53 -15.02 -5.24 -13.72
N GLN A 54 -14.37 -4.91 -12.60
CA GLN A 54 -14.31 -3.56 -12.08
C GLN A 54 -13.87 -2.54 -13.13
N ASN A 55 -14.72 -1.54 -13.33
CA ASN A 55 -14.46 -0.42 -14.22
C ASN A 55 -14.00 0.79 -13.40
N LEU A 56 -12.76 1.25 -13.62
CA LEU A 56 -12.19 2.39 -12.89
C LEU A 56 -13.04 3.66 -13.01
N ALA A 57 -13.72 3.88 -14.14
CA ALA A 57 -14.57 5.06 -14.35
C ALA A 57 -15.86 5.03 -13.50
N GLU A 58 -16.33 3.83 -13.15
CA GLU A 58 -17.51 3.66 -12.30
C GLU A 58 -17.16 3.84 -10.82
N ILE A 59 -15.91 3.54 -10.44
CA ILE A 59 -15.46 3.56 -9.05
C ILE A 59 -14.79 4.89 -8.70
N LEU A 60 -14.05 5.50 -9.61
CA LEU A 60 -13.25 6.70 -9.33
C LEU A 60 -13.80 7.95 -10.03
N PRO A 61 -13.70 9.14 -9.42
CA PRO A 61 -13.97 10.41 -10.08
C PRO A 61 -12.76 10.84 -10.93
N LEU A 62 -12.52 10.12 -12.03
CA LEU A 62 -11.26 10.20 -12.79
C LEU A 62 -10.96 11.60 -13.34
N LYS A 63 -11.98 12.35 -13.78
CA LYS A 63 -11.77 13.70 -14.32
C LYS A 63 -11.32 14.64 -13.20
N GLU A 64 -12.02 14.62 -12.08
CA GLU A 64 -11.76 15.45 -10.92
C GLU A 64 -10.43 15.07 -10.26
N PHE A 65 -10.08 13.78 -10.24
CA PHE A 65 -8.76 13.29 -9.84
C PHE A 65 -7.65 13.89 -10.70
N ASN A 66 -7.80 13.86 -12.02
CA ASN A 66 -6.83 14.45 -12.93
C ASN A 66 -6.71 15.97 -12.72
N ASP A 67 -7.84 16.68 -12.64
CA ASP A 67 -7.86 18.14 -12.48
C ASP A 67 -7.25 18.58 -11.13
N LEU A 68 -7.53 17.84 -10.06
CA LEU A 68 -6.92 18.05 -8.76
C LEU A 68 -5.42 17.77 -8.80
N ALA A 69 -5.01 16.66 -9.41
CA ALA A 69 -3.59 16.33 -9.54
C ALA A 69 -2.82 17.37 -10.36
N ILE A 70 -3.43 17.96 -11.41
CA ILE A 70 -2.84 19.10 -12.12
C ILE A 70 -2.66 20.30 -11.18
N SER A 71 -3.71 20.65 -10.43
CA SER A 71 -3.73 21.85 -9.58
C SER A 71 -2.75 21.81 -8.41
N TYR A 72 -2.34 20.61 -8.00
CA TYR A 72 -1.45 20.37 -6.86
C TYR A 72 -0.10 19.79 -7.29
N ASP A 73 0.27 19.82 -8.57
CA ASP A 73 1.53 19.24 -9.08
C ASP A 73 1.73 17.79 -8.60
N ALA A 74 0.67 16.98 -8.75
CA ALA A 74 0.64 15.59 -8.34
C ALA A 74 0.45 14.64 -9.53
N VAL A 75 0.72 13.36 -9.31
CA VAL A 75 0.41 12.26 -10.21
C VAL A 75 -0.23 11.13 -9.41
N ILE A 76 -1.33 10.58 -9.94
CA ILE A 76 -2.06 9.48 -9.32
C ILE A 76 -1.65 8.19 -9.99
N LEU A 77 -0.98 7.32 -9.23
CA LEU A 77 -0.55 6.01 -9.66
C LEU A 77 -1.56 4.97 -9.20
N ILE A 78 -2.31 4.41 -10.15
CA ILE A 78 -3.35 3.42 -9.88
C ILE A 78 -2.77 2.04 -10.12
N LYS A 79 -2.67 1.20 -9.09
CA LYS A 79 -2.34 -0.23 -9.24
C LYS A 79 -3.62 -1.04 -9.13
N PRO A 80 -4.33 -1.31 -10.25
CA PRO A 80 -5.47 -2.19 -10.22
C PRO A 80 -5.02 -3.62 -9.92
N HIS A 81 -5.93 -4.41 -9.35
CA HIS A 81 -5.74 -5.85 -9.27
C HIS A 81 -5.83 -6.50 -10.66
N TYR A 82 -5.29 -7.70 -10.81
CA TYR A 82 -5.12 -8.41 -12.10
C TYR A 82 -6.42 -8.64 -12.90
N TYR A 83 -7.59 -8.55 -12.27
CA TYR A 83 -8.89 -8.82 -12.88
C TYR A 83 -9.64 -7.55 -13.34
N VAL A 84 -9.06 -6.36 -13.19
CA VAL A 84 -9.67 -5.14 -13.75
C VAL A 84 -9.72 -5.23 -15.27
N ASP A 85 -10.83 -4.78 -15.89
CA ASP A 85 -10.96 -4.74 -17.36
C ASP A 85 -9.78 -3.98 -17.97
N TYR A 86 -8.94 -4.72 -18.69
CA TYR A 86 -7.74 -4.20 -19.29
C TYR A 86 -8.04 -3.07 -20.27
N ALA A 87 -9.12 -3.18 -21.04
CA ALA A 87 -9.47 -2.16 -22.01
C ALA A 87 -9.88 -0.86 -21.29
N SER A 88 -10.69 -0.96 -20.23
CA SER A 88 -11.07 0.19 -19.39
C SER A 88 -9.86 0.86 -18.76
N ALA A 89 -9.01 0.09 -18.07
CA ALA A 89 -7.80 0.60 -17.46
C ALA A 89 -6.91 1.36 -18.46
N MET A 90 -6.85 0.90 -19.70
CA MET A 90 -6.03 1.54 -20.72
C MET A 90 -6.64 2.81 -21.30
N ARG A 91 -7.98 2.85 -21.42
CA ARG A 91 -8.70 4.08 -21.75
C ARG A 91 -8.45 5.15 -20.70
N VAL A 92 -8.38 4.79 -19.42
CA VAL A 92 -8.05 5.73 -18.33
C VAL A 92 -6.62 6.25 -18.49
N HIS A 93 -5.63 5.35 -18.60
CA HIS A 93 -4.21 5.72 -18.74
C HIS A 93 -3.97 6.67 -19.92
N ASN A 94 -4.59 6.42 -21.07
CA ASN A 94 -4.39 7.24 -22.27
C ASN A 94 -5.17 8.57 -22.26
N LYS A 95 -6.19 8.71 -21.41
CA LYS A 95 -7.10 9.87 -21.42
C LYS A 95 -6.65 11.00 -20.50
N PHE A 96 -5.96 10.69 -19.41
CA PHE A 96 -5.68 11.64 -18.32
C PHE A 96 -4.17 11.83 -18.15
N SER A 97 -3.71 13.09 -18.17
CA SER A 97 -2.29 13.43 -18.13
C SER A 97 -1.63 13.24 -16.75
N ARG A 98 -2.43 13.19 -15.68
CA ARG A 98 -1.96 12.99 -14.29
C ARG A 98 -2.41 11.68 -13.66
N ILE A 99 -2.92 10.74 -14.45
CA ILE A 99 -3.32 9.41 -13.97
C ILE A 99 -2.52 8.36 -14.72
N ILE A 100 -1.70 7.61 -13.99
CA ILE A 100 -0.88 6.53 -14.55
C ILE A 100 -1.34 5.21 -13.97
N VAL A 101 -1.88 4.35 -14.83
CA VAL A 101 -2.25 2.98 -14.43
C VAL A 101 -1.02 2.06 -14.49
N LEU A 102 -0.66 1.48 -13.34
CA LEU A 102 0.48 0.57 -13.13
C LEU A 102 0.11 -0.87 -13.50
N ARG A 103 0.73 -1.40 -14.55
CA ARG A 103 0.21 -2.58 -15.27
C ARG A 103 1.08 -3.83 -15.20
N GLU A 104 2.34 -3.69 -14.82
CA GLU A 104 3.25 -4.82 -14.75
C GLU A 104 2.99 -5.65 -13.48
N ARG A 105 3.35 -6.94 -13.51
CA ARG A 105 3.49 -7.78 -12.29
C ARG A 105 4.69 -7.33 -11.44
N LYS A 106 4.95 -6.02 -11.45
CA LYS A 106 6.00 -5.37 -10.68
C LYS A 106 5.46 -5.00 -9.32
N ASP A 107 6.32 -5.15 -8.33
CA ASP A 107 6.04 -4.71 -6.98
C ASP A 107 5.91 -3.16 -6.93
N VAL A 108 4.97 -2.67 -6.14
CA VAL A 108 4.75 -1.23 -5.91
C VAL A 108 5.41 -0.75 -4.61
N TYR A 109 5.96 -1.66 -3.80
CA TYR A 109 6.52 -1.33 -2.49
C TYR A 109 7.58 -0.22 -2.51
N PRO A 110 8.51 -0.16 -3.47
CA PRO A 110 9.48 0.93 -3.48
C PRO A 110 8.83 2.30 -3.64
N LEU A 111 7.66 2.39 -4.30
CA LEU A 111 6.91 3.64 -4.44
C LEU A 111 6.27 4.12 -3.13
N LEU A 112 6.01 3.21 -2.17
CA LEU A 112 5.39 3.57 -0.89
C LEU A 112 6.24 4.58 -0.11
N ARG A 113 7.56 4.50 -0.21
CA ARG A 113 8.49 5.41 0.48
C ARG A 113 8.32 6.86 0.00
N ASP A 114 8.12 7.04 -1.30
CA ASP A 114 8.14 8.36 -1.95
C ASP A 114 6.72 8.89 -2.23
N ALA A 115 5.69 8.14 -1.83
CA ALA A 115 4.31 8.57 -1.94
C ALA A 115 3.95 9.58 -0.85
N GLU A 116 3.21 10.61 -1.23
CA GLU A 116 2.71 11.64 -0.32
C GLU A 116 1.37 11.29 0.29
N VAL A 117 0.55 10.53 -0.46
CA VAL A 117 -0.76 10.06 0.00
C VAL A 117 -0.97 8.62 -0.48
N LEU A 118 -1.45 7.76 0.42
CA LEU A 118 -1.96 6.44 0.08
C LEU A 118 -3.48 6.46 0.11
N ILE A 119 -4.11 6.11 -1.00
CA ILE A 119 -5.53 5.77 -1.08
C ILE A 119 -5.61 4.25 -1.18
N THR A 120 -6.29 3.62 -0.22
CA THR A 120 -6.51 2.17 -0.20
C THR A 120 -7.86 1.87 0.43
N ASP A 121 -8.17 0.61 0.70
CA ASP A 121 -9.44 0.17 1.26
C ASP A 121 -9.20 -0.77 2.47
N TYR A 122 -9.30 -2.08 2.27
CA TYR A 122 -9.13 -3.10 3.30
C TYR A 122 -7.73 -3.74 3.26
N SER A 123 -6.78 -3.09 2.57
CA SER A 123 -5.45 -3.62 2.33
C SER A 123 -4.55 -3.50 3.56
N SER A 124 -3.79 -4.56 3.84
CA SER A 124 -2.72 -4.52 4.85
C SER A 124 -1.56 -3.60 4.47
N VAL A 125 -1.48 -3.14 3.21
CA VAL A 125 -0.47 -2.14 2.81
C VAL A 125 -0.58 -0.85 3.62
N ALA A 126 -1.79 -0.52 4.13
CA ALA A 126 -1.98 0.61 5.02
C ALA A 126 -1.12 0.51 6.30
N TYR A 127 -0.93 -0.70 6.82
CA TYR A 127 -0.10 -0.94 8.01
C TYR A 127 1.39 -0.72 7.73
N ASP A 128 1.86 -1.20 6.59
CA ASP A 128 3.25 -1.00 6.15
C ASP A 128 3.49 0.50 5.86
N PHE A 129 2.51 1.19 5.27
CA PHE A 129 2.58 2.63 5.00
C PHE A 129 2.62 3.51 6.26
N LEU A 130 2.30 2.98 7.44
CA LEU A 130 2.48 3.72 8.71
C LEU A 130 3.95 4.14 8.93
N TYR A 131 4.91 3.42 8.33
CA TYR A 131 6.32 3.81 8.38
C TYR A 131 6.62 5.10 7.61
N ALA A 132 5.86 5.42 6.56
CA ALA A 132 6.01 6.68 5.83
C ALA A 132 5.54 7.90 6.66
N ASP A 133 4.68 7.68 7.67
CA ASP A 133 4.01 8.73 8.47
C ASP A 133 3.27 9.78 7.60
N LYS A 134 2.72 9.34 6.46
CA LYS A 134 1.98 10.14 5.48
C LYS A 134 0.46 9.86 5.51
N PRO A 135 -0.39 10.77 5.03
CA PRO A 135 -1.84 10.56 4.95
C PRO A 135 -2.25 9.25 4.27
N ILE A 136 -3.24 8.58 4.89
CA ILE A 136 -3.89 7.38 4.34
C ILE A 136 -5.38 7.69 4.22
N ILE A 137 -5.97 7.47 3.05
CA ILE A 137 -7.40 7.61 2.80
C ILE A 137 -7.97 6.21 2.56
N TYR A 138 -8.97 5.82 3.34
CA TYR A 138 -9.65 4.54 3.23
C TYR A 138 -10.93 4.69 2.40
N TYR A 139 -10.85 4.37 1.10
CA TYR A 139 -12.01 4.40 0.20
C TYR A 139 -12.78 3.08 0.24
N ILE A 140 -13.78 3.03 1.12
CA ILE A 140 -14.51 1.83 1.52
C ILE A 140 -15.97 1.87 1.06
N TYR A 141 -16.16 2.19 -0.22
CA TYR A 141 -17.47 2.37 -0.86
C TYR A 141 -18.37 1.13 -0.81
N ASP A 142 -17.81 -0.05 -0.61
CA ASP A 142 -18.52 -1.34 -0.64
C ASP A 142 -18.33 -2.17 0.63
N ILE A 143 -18.17 -1.51 1.79
CA ILE A 143 -17.84 -2.16 3.07
C ILE A 143 -18.77 -3.31 3.47
N GLU A 144 -20.08 -3.14 3.29
CA GLU A 144 -21.06 -4.17 3.62
C GLU A 144 -20.88 -5.41 2.75
N GLN A 145 -20.69 -5.20 1.44
CA GLN A 145 -20.47 -6.28 0.48
C GLN A 145 -19.11 -6.93 0.70
N TYR A 146 -18.05 -6.17 0.98
CA TYR A 146 -16.71 -6.72 1.21
C TYR A 146 -16.67 -7.68 2.39
N PHE A 147 -17.18 -7.26 3.55
CA PHE A 147 -17.15 -8.08 4.76
C PHE A 147 -18.14 -9.26 4.74
N LYS A 148 -19.11 -9.28 3.81
CA LYS A 148 -19.94 -10.47 3.55
C LYS A 148 -19.12 -11.64 3.00
N TYR A 149 -18.11 -11.37 2.18
CA TYR A 149 -17.24 -12.40 1.59
C TYR A 149 -15.97 -12.64 2.39
N ARG A 150 -15.51 -11.63 3.13
CA ARG A 150 -14.28 -11.69 3.93
C ARG A 150 -14.54 -11.22 5.35
N PRO A 151 -15.07 -12.06 6.24
CA PRO A 151 -15.36 -11.67 7.61
C PRO A 151 -14.13 -11.05 8.30
N ALA A 152 -14.30 -9.89 8.91
CA ALA A 152 -13.21 -9.22 9.60
C ALA A 152 -12.83 -10.00 10.86
N PHE A 153 -11.54 -10.29 11.04
CA PHE A 153 -11.04 -10.88 12.30
C PHE A 153 -10.97 -9.87 13.44
N VAL A 154 -10.93 -8.57 13.13
CA VAL A 154 -10.86 -7.45 14.07
C VAL A 154 -11.73 -6.31 13.54
N ARG A 155 -12.22 -5.42 14.41
CA ARG A 155 -12.95 -4.23 13.98
C ARG A 155 -12.03 -3.34 13.14
N PHE A 156 -12.35 -3.22 11.85
CA PHE A 156 -11.64 -2.38 10.88
C PHE A 156 -11.45 -0.94 11.39
N ASP A 157 -12.45 -0.40 12.09
CA ASP A 157 -12.40 0.97 12.63
C ASP A 157 -11.29 1.19 13.67
N LEU A 158 -10.92 0.15 14.42
CA LEU A 158 -9.91 0.24 15.47
C LEU A 158 -8.48 0.18 14.91
N LEU A 159 -8.30 -0.37 13.71
CA LEU A 159 -6.99 -0.59 13.08
C LEU A 159 -6.79 0.29 11.85
N THR A 160 -7.39 1.47 11.81
CA THR A 160 -7.25 2.40 10.68
C THR A 160 -7.08 3.81 11.19
N SER A 161 -6.18 4.56 10.56
CA SER A 161 -5.77 5.90 10.98
C SER A 161 -5.75 6.85 9.78
N GLY A 162 -6.95 7.23 9.36
CA GLY A 162 -7.23 8.01 8.17
C GLY A 162 -8.73 8.17 7.94
N PRO A 163 -9.17 9.15 7.12
CA PRO A 163 -10.57 9.30 6.77
C PRO A 163 -11.08 8.03 6.06
N LYS A 164 -12.27 7.60 6.46
CA LYS A 164 -13.00 6.49 5.87
C LYS A 164 -14.12 7.07 5.01
N VAL A 165 -13.99 6.94 3.71
CA VAL A 165 -14.86 7.61 2.73
C VAL A 165 -15.60 6.58 1.90
N HIS A 166 -16.86 6.85 1.60
CA HIS A 166 -17.77 5.90 0.94
C HIS A 166 -18.24 6.38 -0.44
N SER A 167 -18.10 7.68 -0.73
CA SER A 167 -18.51 8.30 -1.99
C SER A 167 -17.31 8.87 -2.76
N LYS A 168 -17.51 9.17 -4.04
CA LYS A 168 -16.47 9.79 -4.88
C LYS A 168 -16.19 11.23 -4.44
N GLU A 169 -17.23 11.91 -3.97
CA GLU A 169 -17.21 13.28 -3.48
C GLU A 169 -16.40 13.38 -2.18
N ASP A 170 -16.60 12.45 -1.25
CA ASP A 170 -15.83 12.38 -0.01
C ASP A 170 -14.36 12.02 -0.30
N LEU A 171 -14.12 11.12 -1.25
CA LEU A 171 -12.77 10.76 -1.69
C LEU A 171 -12.01 11.97 -2.26
N LEU A 172 -12.65 12.77 -3.11
CA LEU A 172 -12.08 14.01 -3.64
C LEU A 172 -11.78 15.01 -2.54
N THR A 173 -12.70 15.18 -1.60
CA THR A 173 -12.55 16.10 -0.48
C THR A 173 -11.39 15.69 0.42
N ALA A 174 -11.30 14.41 0.77
CA ALA A 174 -10.20 13.87 1.56
C ALA A 174 -8.84 14.00 0.86
N LEU A 175 -8.79 13.73 -0.46
CA LEU A 175 -7.56 13.88 -1.24
C LEU A 175 -7.11 15.34 -1.31
N ARG A 176 -8.04 16.28 -1.52
CA ARG A 176 -7.73 17.70 -1.51
C ARG A 176 -7.13 18.14 -0.19
N LYS A 177 -7.80 17.83 0.93
CA LYS A 177 -7.30 18.12 2.29
C LYS A 177 -5.88 17.59 2.49
N ALA A 178 -5.63 16.34 2.11
CA ALA A 178 -4.30 15.74 2.22
C ALA A 178 -3.23 16.48 1.38
N LEU A 179 -3.57 16.88 0.15
CA LEU A 179 -2.67 17.66 -0.74
C LEU A 179 -2.50 19.12 -0.30
N GLU A 180 -3.43 19.67 0.48
CA GLU A 180 -3.31 20.96 1.16
C GLU A 180 -2.46 20.89 2.43
N GLY A 181 -2.07 19.67 2.84
CA GLY A 181 -1.26 19.43 4.04
C GLY A 181 -2.09 19.27 5.32
N GLU A 182 -3.41 19.16 5.22
CA GLU A 182 -4.26 18.81 6.35
C GLU A 182 -4.09 17.32 6.70
N ASP A 183 -3.79 17.05 7.97
CA ASP A 183 -3.47 15.71 8.43
C ASP A 183 -3.91 15.47 9.88
N GLU A 184 -5.23 15.38 10.05
CA GLU A 184 -5.89 15.18 11.35
C GLU A 184 -5.47 13.86 12.02
N PHE A 185 -5.12 12.84 11.23
CA PHE A 185 -4.82 11.47 11.69
C PHE A 185 -3.34 11.22 11.99
N LYS A 186 -2.49 12.25 11.95
CA LYS A 186 -1.03 12.10 12.20
C LYS A 186 -0.71 11.49 13.55
N LYS A 187 -1.41 11.91 14.61
CA LYS A 187 -1.21 11.35 15.97
C LYS A 187 -1.67 9.90 16.03
N ASP A 188 -2.82 9.60 15.44
CA ASP A 188 -3.39 8.26 15.42
C ASP A 188 -2.51 7.28 14.65
N ARG A 189 -1.93 7.71 13.51
CA ARG A 189 -0.96 6.89 12.75
C ARG A 189 0.24 6.49 13.61
N LYS A 190 0.78 7.40 14.41
CA LYS A 190 1.92 7.09 15.31
C LYS A 190 1.54 6.11 16.41
N ILE A 191 0.33 6.22 16.96
CA ILE A 191 -0.19 5.29 17.97
C ILE A 191 -0.40 3.92 17.32
N LEU A 192 -1.10 3.88 16.19
CA LEU A 192 -1.38 2.65 15.45
C LEU A 192 -0.09 1.96 15.00
N ARG A 193 0.92 2.70 14.57
CA ARG A 193 2.24 2.13 14.23
C ARG A 193 2.85 1.36 15.39
N LYS A 194 2.76 1.89 16.61
CA LYS A 194 3.22 1.20 17.82
C LYS A 194 2.40 -0.04 18.15
N ILE A 195 1.07 0.03 17.98
CA ILE A 195 0.17 -1.10 18.21
C ILE A 195 0.46 -2.24 17.23
N VAL A 196 0.57 -1.92 15.94
CA VAL A 196 0.74 -2.92 14.88
C VAL A 196 2.15 -3.51 14.87
N TRP A 197 3.18 -2.69 15.06
CA TRP A 197 4.57 -3.12 14.86
C TRP A 197 5.36 -3.36 16.15
N GLY A 198 4.82 -2.98 17.32
CA GLY A 198 5.45 -3.25 18.61
C GLY A 198 6.90 -2.75 18.69
N SER A 199 7.84 -3.66 18.96
CA SER A 199 9.28 -3.34 19.04
C SER A 199 9.88 -2.88 17.70
N PHE A 200 9.20 -3.09 16.58
CA PHE A 200 9.64 -2.67 15.25
C PHE A 200 9.00 -1.36 14.77
N ALA A 201 8.21 -0.68 15.61
CA ALA A 201 7.54 0.57 15.24
C ALA A 201 8.50 1.69 14.78
N GLU A 202 9.75 1.65 15.25
CA GLU A 202 10.85 2.44 14.70
C GLU A 202 11.81 1.49 13.96
N LEU A 203 11.68 1.43 12.63
CA LEU A 203 12.52 0.54 11.82
C LEU A 203 13.99 0.97 11.85
N LYS A 204 14.88 -0.03 11.88
CA LYS A 204 16.33 0.13 11.82
C LYS A 204 16.92 -0.98 10.96
N GLU A 205 18.01 -0.70 10.25
CA GLU A 205 18.74 -1.70 9.45
C GLU A 205 19.17 -2.92 10.29
N ALA A 206 19.51 -2.71 11.56
CA ALA A 206 19.84 -3.78 12.49
C ALA A 206 18.70 -4.81 12.67
N HIS A 207 17.43 -4.40 12.60
CA HIS A 207 16.29 -5.32 12.74
C HIS A 207 16.27 -6.34 11.58
N PHE A 208 16.54 -5.89 10.35
CA PHE A 208 16.60 -6.74 9.18
C PHE A 208 17.84 -7.65 9.18
N ARG A 209 18.99 -7.11 9.61
CA ARG A 209 20.22 -7.89 9.77
C ARG A 209 20.03 -9.04 10.76
N ASN A 210 19.50 -8.75 11.95
CA ASN A 210 19.26 -9.75 12.99
C ASN A 210 18.29 -10.83 12.51
N LEU A 211 17.25 -10.46 11.75
CA LEU A 211 16.34 -11.42 11.14
C LEU A 211 17.07 -12.32 10.12
N ALA A 212 17.89 -11.76 9.25
CA ALA A 212 18.67 -12.53 8.27
C ALA A 212 19.64 -13.50 8.96
N GLU A 213 20.37 -13.04 9.99
CA GLU A 213 21.27 -13.88 10.80
C GLU A 213 20.51 -15.03 11.49
N SER A 214 19.30 -14.76 11.99
CA SER A 214 18.44 -15.79 12.60
C SER A 214 17.97 -16.83 11.58
N ILE A 215 17.60 -16.40 10.37
CA ILE A 215 17.23 -17.30 9.26
C ILE A 215 18.43 -18.17 8.86
N LEU A 216 19.61 -17.57 8.70
CA LEU A 216 20.85 -18.28 8.34
C LEU A 216 21.22 -19.33 9.39
N LYS A 217 21.18 -18.97 10.67
CA LYS A 217 21.48 -19.88 11.77
C LYS A 217 20.60 -21.13 11.71
N VAL A 218 19.30 -20.93 11.48
CA VAL A 218 18.31 -22.00 11.43
C VAL A 218 18.49 -22.87 10.20
N ALA A 219 18.76 -22.26 9.04
CA ALA A 219 19.03 -23.00 7.81
C ALA A 219 20.27 -23.90 7.97
N ILE A 220 21.34 -23.40 8.60
CA ILE A 220 22.55 -24.17 8.89
C ILE A 220 22.25 -25.31 9.87
N GLU A 221 21.53 -25.04 10.96
CA GLU A 221 21.15 -26.06 11.94
C GLU A 221 20.31 -27.18 11.28
N ALA A 222 19.36 -26.82 10.40
CA ALA A 222 18.56 -27.79 9.66
C ALA A 222 19.34 -28.61 8.62
N GLU A 223 20.41 -28.06 8.02
CA GLU A 223 21.30 -28.80 7.11
C GLU A 223 22.25 -29.74 7.85
N LEU A 224 22.58 -29.44 9.11
CA LEU A 224 23.46 -30.25 9.97
C LEU A 224 22.71 -31.38 10.69
N GLU A 225 21.37 -31.34 10.75
CA GLU A 225 20.60 -32.46 11.27
C GLU A 225 20.75 -33.68 10.35
N PRO A 226 21.19 -34.85 10.88
CA PRO A 226 21.30 -36.05 10.06
C PRO A 226 19.92 -36.40 9.52
N LYS A 227 19.79 -36.50 8.19
CA LYS A 227 18.58 -37.04 7.57
C LYS A 227 18.36 -38.44 8.13
N SER A 228 17.35 -38.60 8.99
CA SER A 228 16.94 -39.90 9.50
C SER A 228 16.58 -40.79 8.31
N THR A 229 17.45 -41.76 8.02
CA THR A 229 17.21 -42.89 7.11
C THR A 229 16.12 -43.80 7.63
#